data_AF-A0AAW1WFN9-F1
#
_entry.id   AF-A0AAW1WFN9-F1
#
_cell.length_a   1.000
_cell.length_b   1.000
_cell.length_c   1.000
_cell.angle_alpha   90.00
_cell.angle_beta   90.00
_cell.angle_gamma   90.00
#
_symmetry.space_group_name_H-M   'P 1'
#
loop_
_entity.id
_entity.type
_entity.pdbx_description
1 polymer ?
#
loop_
_entity_poly.entity_id
_entity_poly.type
_entity_poly.pdbx_seq_one_letter_code
_entity_poly.pdbx_strand_id
1 'polypeptide(L)'
;MELSVIDLSLYLESKEGKVRDLCGKVSRSLRETGALLVKDPRCTVQDNDRFLEIMERYFDSPSEFKRLQERPQLHYQVAPQFFSFFM
;
A
#
# COMPACT_ATOMS: atom_id res chain seq x y z
N MET A 1 -0.89 -12.54 -15.78
CA MET A 1 -0.06 -12.82 -14.59
C MET A 1 -1.01 -12.95 -13.42
N GLU A 2 -1.03 -14.08 -12.74
CA GLU A 2 -1.79 -14.22 -11.49
C GLU A 2 -0.87 -13.92 -10.32
N LEU A 3 -1.26 -12.96 -9.48
CA LEU A 3 -0.51 -12.62 -8.26
C LEU A 3 -1.04 -13.48 -7.11
N SER A 4 -0.13 -14.01 -6.30
CA SER A 4 -0.53 -14.77 -5.11
C SER A 4 -1.09 -13.82 -4.04
N VAL A 5 -2.20 -14.23 -3.41
CA VAL A 5 -2.78 -13.51 -2.27
C VAL A 5 -2.26 -14.13 -0.98
N ILE A 6 -1.65 -13.30 -0.14
CA ILE A 6 -1.02 -13.67 1.12
C ILE A 6 -1.82 -13.07 2.27
N ASP A 7 -2.41 -13.93 3.11
CA ASP A 7 -3.16 -13.51 4.29
C ASP A 7 -2.22 -13.33 5.49
N LEU A 8 -2.09 -12.09 5.97
CA LEU A 8 -1.23 -11.75 7.10
C LEU A 8 -1.81 -12.11 8.46
N SER A 9 -3.09 -12.47 8.56
CA SER A 9 -3.71 -12.86 9.83
C SER A 9 -2.94 -14.02 10.47
N LEU A 10 -2.45 -14.96 9.64
CA LEU A 10 -1.64 -16.10 10.08
C LEU A 10 -0.31 -15.68 10.74
N TYR A 11 0.29 -14.60 10.25
CA TYR A 11 1.51 -14.03 10.80
C TYR A 11 1.24 -13.23 12.08
N LEU A 12 0.18 -12.41 12.07
CA LEU A 12 -0.21 -11.58 13.23
C LEU A 12 -0.67 -12.42 14.42
N GLU A 13 -1.26 -13.59 14.17
CA GLU A 13 -1.68 -14.55 15.19
C GLU A 13 -0.54 -15.49 15.66
N SER A 14 0.70 -15.32 15.17
CA SER A 14 1.89 -16.09 15.57
C SER A 14 1.73 -17.61 15.49
N LYS A 15 1.04 -18.12 14.48
CA LYS A 15 0.87 -19.57 14.27
C LYS A 15 2.14 -20.16 13.64
N GLU A 16 3.19 -20.35 14.44
CA GLU A 16 4.58 -20.69 14.04
C GLU A 16 4.69 -21.74 12.91
N GLY A 17 3.88 -22.80 12.95
CA GLY A 17 3.86 -23.82 11.89
C GLY A 17 3.38 -23.32 10.53
N LYS A 18 2.37 -22.43 10.50
CA LYS A 18 1.78 -21.89 9.26
C LYS A 18 2.56 -20.68 8.73
N VAL A 19 3.29 -19.97 9.58
CA VAL A 19 4.11 -18.82 9.17
C VAL A 19 5.25 -19.26 8.27
N ARG A 20 5.91 -20.39 8.54
CA ARG A 20 7.02 -20.89 7.71
C ARG A 20 6.57 -21.19 6.27
N ASP A 21 5.42 -21.83 6.12
CA ASP A 21 4.84 -22.11 4.81
C ASP A 21 4.44 -20.83 4.07
N LEU A 22 3.91 -19.84 4.80
CA LEU A 22 3.57 -18.52 4.27
C LEU A 22 4.82 -17.80 3.74
N CYS A 23 5.91 -17.79 4.51
CA CYS A 23 7.20 -17.22 4.08
C CYS A 23 7.73 -17.91 2.81
N GLY A 24 7.59 -19.24 2.72
CA GLY A 24 7.95 -19.98 1.51
C GLY A 24 7.12 -19.58 0.28
N LYS A 25 5.82 -19.34 0.45
CA LYS A 25 4.94 -18.85 -0.63
C LYS A 25 5.31 -17.43 -1.07
N VAL A 26 5.54 -16.52 -0.11
CA VAL A 26 5.99 -15.15 -0.36
C VAL A 26 7.27 -15.14 -1.18
N SER A 27 8.29 -15.90 -0.75
CA SER A 27 9.58 -15.99 -1.43
C SER A 27 9.44 -16.47 -2.88
N ARG A 28 8.61 -17.50 -3.13
CA ARG A 28 8.35 -17.99 -4.49
C ARG A 28 7.64 -16.94 -5.35
N SER A 29 6.59 -16.28 -4.82
CA SER A 29 5.84 -15.26 -5.56
C SER A 29 6.73 -14.08 -5.96
N LEU A 30 7.55 -13.58 -5.04
CA LEU A 30 8.49 -12.49 -5.32
C LEU A 30 9.54 -12.90 -6.35
N ARG A 31 10.04 -14.14 -6.28
CA ARG A 31 11.02 -14.65 -7.26
C ARG A 31 10.42 -14.78 -8.66
N GLU A 32 9.18 -15.25 -8.77
CA GLU A 32 8.56 -15.61 -10.05
C GLU A 32 7.84 -14.45 -10.72
N THR A 33 7.22 -13.57 -9.94
CA THR A 33 6.37 -12.49 -10.46
C THR A 33 6.84 -11.09 -10.06
N GLY A 34 7.78 -10.98 -9.13
CA GLY A 34 8.25 -9.69 -8.59
C GLY A 34 7.23 -8.98 -7.68
N ALA A 35 6.02 -9.52 -7.53
CA ALA A 35 4.95 -8.90 -6.76
C ALA A 35 4.07 -9.95 -6.07
N LEU A 36 3.22 -9.51 -5.15
CA LEU A 36 2.17 -10.32 -4.52
C LEU A 36 1.09 -9.39 -3.96
N LEU A 37 -0.08 -9.95 -3.72
CA LEU A 37 -1.18 -9.25 -3.05
C LEU A 37 -1.19 -9.62 -1.58
N VAL A 38 -1.37 -8.62 -0.72
CA VAL A 38 -1.44 -8.81 0.73
C VAL A 38 -2.85 -8.55 1.20
N LYS A 39 -3.41 -9.48 1.98
CA LYS A 39 -4.62 -9.25 2.76
C LYS A 39 -4.22 -9.01 4.21
N ASP A 40 -4.32 -7.76 4.64
CA ASP A 40 -4.05 -7.35 6.03
C ASP A 40 -5.38 -7.18 6.78
N PRO A 41 -5.65 -7.95 7.85
CA PRO A 41 -6.89 -7.80 8.62
C PRO A 41 -7.01 -6.46 9.35
N ARG A 42 -5.92 -5.69 9.46
CA ARG A 42 -5.91 -4.35 10.10
C ARG A 42 -6.38 -3.25 9.16
N CYS A 43 -6.45 -3.51 7.85
CA CYS A 43 -6.95 -2.56 6.86
C CYS A 43 -8.41 -2.90 6.55
N THR A 44 -9.30 -1.97 6.86
CA THR A 44 -10.72 -2.11 6.55
C THR A 44 -11.01 -1.68 5.12
N VAL A 45 -12.18 -2.04 4.61
CA VAL A 45 -12.65 -1.56 3.29
C VAL A 45 -12.83 -0.03 3.34
N GLN A 46 -13.30 0.48 4.47
CA GLN A 46 -13.49 1.91 4.70
C GLN A 46 -12.18 2.70 4.62
N ASP A 47 -11.05 2.13 5.09
CA ASP A 47 -9.73 2.75 4.94
C ASP A 47 -9.33 2.88 3.48
N ASN A 48 -9.67 1.86 2.66
CA ASN A 48 -9.43 1.88 1.22
C ASN A 48 -10.30 2.91 0.51
N ASP A 49 -11.59 2.98 0.83
CA ASP A 49 -12.50 3.98 0.26
C ASP A 49 -12.03 5.39 0.61
N ARG A 50 -11.64 5.61 1.87
CA ARG A 50 -11.10 6.90 2.32
C ARG A 50 -9.82 7.27 1.58
N PHE A 51 -8.93 6.31 1.35
CA PHE A 51 -7.71 6.53 0.58
C PHE A 51 -8.03 6.96 -0.86
N LEU A 52 -8.98 6.28 -1.52
CA LEU A 52 -9.39 6.61 -2.88
C LEU A 52 -10.00 8.02 -2.97
N GLU A 53 -10.90 8.38 -2.05
CA GLU A 53 -11.47 9.73 -1.98
C GLU A 53 -10.40 10.82 -1.87
N ILE A 54 -9.37 10.60 -1.04
CA ILE A 54 -8.28 11.57 -0.85
C ILE A 54 -7.51 11.73 -2.16
N MET A 55 -7.21 10.62 -2.83
CA MET A 55 -6.47 10.64 -4.10
C MET A 55 -7.26 11.34 -5.20
N GLU A 56 -8.53 11.00 -5.36
CA GLU A 56 -9.43 11.64 -6.34
C GLU A 56 -9.51 13.15 -6.10
N ARG A 57 -9.80 13.57 -4.86
CA ARG A 57 -9.85 15.01 -4.50
C ARG A 57 -8.53 15.73 -4.73
N TYR A 58 -7.40 15.07 -4.45
CA TYR A 58 -6.08 15.64 -4.68
C TYR A 58 -5.84 15.88 -6.18
N PHE A 59 -6.13 14.90 -7.02
CA PHE A 59 -5.91 15.02 -8.46
C PHE A 59 -6.84 16.04 -9.12
N ASP A 60 -8.07 16.16 -8.63
CA ASP A 60 -9.04 17.19 -9.05
C ASP A 60 -8.66 18.61 -8.59
N SER A 61 -7.75 18.74 -7.62
CA SER A 61 -7.35 20.06 -7.11
C SER A 61 -6.57 20.88 -8.15
N PRO A 62 -6.65 22.23 -8.08
CA PRO A 62 -5.94 23.13 -8.99
C PRO A 62 -4.42 22.90 -9.03
N SER A 63 -3.80 23.18 -10.17
CA SER A 63 -2.34 23.05 -10.35
C SER A 63 -1.53 23.85 -9.35
N GLU A 64 -1.98 25.06 -9.00
CA GLU A 64 -1.31 25.93 -8.01
C GLU A 64 -1.28 25.28 -6.62
N PHE A 65 -2.36 24.61 -6.21
CA PHE A 65 -2.39 23.87 -4.94
C PHE A 65 -1.43 22.68 -4.95
N LYS A 66 -1.37 21.94 -6.07
CA LYS A 66 -0.46 20.79 -6.24
C LYS A 66 1.02 21.23 -6.27
N ARG A 67 1.31 22.38 -6.88
CA ARG A 67 2.66 22.98 -6.94
C ARG A 67 3.25 23.30 -5.56
N LEU A 68 2.41 23.74 -4.61
CA LEU A 68 2.86 23.98 -3.23
C LEU A 68 3.37 22.71 -2.53
N GLN A 69 2.96 21.54 -3.01
CA GLN A 69 3.38 20.24 -2.47
C GLN A 69 4.56 19.64 -3.24
N GLU A 70 5.02 20.30 -4.30
CA GLU A 70 6.22 19.88 -5.00
C GLU A 70 7.44 19.99 -4.09
N ARG A 71 8.40 19.12 -4.32
CA ARG A 71 9.73 19.20 -3.70
C ARG A 71 10.72 19.50 -4.83
N PRO A 72 10.94 20.78 -5.18
CA PRO A 72 11.72 21.14 -6.37
C PRO A 72 13.15 20.59 -6.35
N GLN A 73 13.69 20.42 -5.15
CA GLN A 73 15.00 19.85 -4.86
C GLN A 73 15.12 18.37 -5.29
N LEU A 74 14.00 17.67 -5.44
CA LEU A 74 13.99 16.23 -5.75
C LEU A 74 13.89 15.93 -7.24
N HIS A 75 13.74 16.93 -8.13
CA HIS A 75 13.62 16.74 -9.59
C HIS A 75 12.51 15.77 -10.07
N TYR A 76 11.70 15.22 -9.16
CA TYR A 76 10.51 14.41 -9.45
C TYR A 76 9.41 14.72 -8.42
N GLN A 77 8.16 14.53 -8.84
CA GLN A 77 7.00 14.72 -7.97
C GLN A 77 6.91 13.56 -6.99
N VAL A 78 6.92 13.87 -5.69
CA VAL A 78 6.59 12.90 -4.64
C VAL A 78 5.08 12.93 -4.47
N ALA A 79 4.46 11.76 -4.31
CA ALA A 79 3.04 11.66 -3.98
C ALA A 79 2.68 12.59 -2.80
N PRO A 80 1.43 13.07 -2.70
CA PRO A 80 0.99 13.88 -1.57
C PRO A 80 1.42 13.21 -0.27
N GLN A 81 1.98 14.00 0.64
CA GLN A 81 2.44 13.49 1.93
C GLN A 81 1.20 13.09 2.75
N PHE A 82 0.81 11.81 2.65
CA PHE A 82 -0.35 11.25 3.35
C PHE A 82 -0.33 11.52 4.86
N PHE A 83 0.86 11.72 5.45
CA PHE A 83 1.04 11.98 6.87
C PHE A 83 0.45 13.30 7.37
N SER A 84 0.27 14.31 6.52
CA SER A 84 -0.21 15.63 7.00
C SER A 84 -1.74 15.76 7.01
N PHE A 85 -2.49 14.81 6.46
CA PHE A 85 -3.96 14.83 6.44
C PHE A 85 -4.61 13.95 7.53
N PHE A 86 -3.81 13.15 8.23
CA PHE A 86 -4.24 12.29 9.34
C PHE A 86 -3.98 12.90 10.73
N MET A 87 -3.55 14.17 10.81
CA MET A 87 -3.35 14.91 12.05
C MET A 87 -4.30 16.10 12.16
#